data_AF-A0A520HRF6-F1
#
_entry.id   AF-A0A520HRF6-F1
#
_cell.length_a   1.000
_cell.length_b   1.000
_cell.length_c   1.000
_cell.angle_alpha   90.00
_cell.angle_beta   90.00
_cell.angle_gamma   90.00
#
_symmetry.space_group_name_H-M   'P 1'
#
loop_
_entity.id
_entity.type
_entity.pdbx_description
1 polymer ?
#
loop_
_entity_poly.entity_id
_entity_poly.type
_entity_poly.pdbx_seq_one_letter_code
_entity_poly.pdbx_strand_id
1 'polypeptide(L)'
;YKKTFTVAPEDSVKVTSIVFDGVYRNSSVWINGHYLGKRPNGYISFRYNLTPYLYYGNRQNEIIVKADNSKQPNSRWYSGSGIYRNVWLETTDKLHVAADGTFVTTPQVSAQKATVTLQTIIKNDYAAQKTAKVSTTLYKGDDKITSVDTETTIPANAEKALSQETTVNNPVLWNVETPELYSAVTTIEIDGEVVDSYATPFGIRSFTFDLDKGFILNGKQVKIKGVCLHHDLGALGSAFNTRAMERQLQIMKDMGVNGIRTSHNPPAPELLDLCDKMGFIVMDEAFDMWKQAKTPFDYSNDWDAWHKKDLAFTRSSLIMSGRLDSPPADAVGQGTSDPPDACRDPAK
;
A
#
# COMPACT_ATOMS: atom_id res chain seq x y z
N TYR A 1 -21.41 7.98 -10.12
CA TYR A 1 -21.46 8.63 -8.79
C TYR A 1 -21.21 10.12 -8.95
N LYS A 2 -21.88 10.95 -8.15
CA LYS A 2 -21.71 12.41 -8.11
C LYS A 2 -21.78 12.89 -6.66
N LYS A 3 -20.88 13.78 -6.26
CA LYS A 3 -20.90 14.42 -4.93
C LYS A 3 -20.53 15.89 -5.08
N THR A 4 -21.21 16.74 -4.31
CA THR A 4 -20.89 18.18 -4.21
C THR A 4 -20.40 18.52 -2.81
N PHE A 5 -19.46 19.44 -2.71
CA PHE A 5 -18.87 19.87 -1.43
C PHE A 5 -18.23 21.26 -1.53
N THR A 6 -18.09 21.95 -0.40
CA THR A 6 -17.32 23.19 -0.28
C THR A 6 -15.94 22.89 0.32
N VAL A 7 -14.95 23.74 0.01
CA VAL A 7 -13.62 23.72 0.61
C VAL A 7 -13.38 25.07 1.28
N ALA A 8 -12.82 25.07 2.48
CA ALA A 8 -12.64 26.30 3.25
C ALA A 8 -11.62 27.23 2.56
N PRO A 9 -11.82 28.57 2.57
CA PRO A 9 -10.88 29.53 1.94
C PRO A 9 -9.42 29.38 2.39
N GLU A 10 -9.22 29.07 3.67
CA GLU A 10 -7.92 28.86 4.30
C GLU A 10 -7.15 27.65 3.75
N ASP A 11 -7.84 26.65 3.17
CA ASP A 11 -7.19 25.48 2.57
C ASP A 11 -6.63 25.76 1.17
N SER A 12 -6.80 26.97 0.63
CA SER A 12 -6.25 27.37 -0.68
C SER A 12 -4.72 27.36 -0.75
N VAL A 13 -4.06 27.35 0.41
CA VAL A 13 -2.59 27.24 0.51
C VAL A 13 -2.10 25.80 0.63
N LYS A 14 -3.01 24.83 0.79
CA LYS A 14 -2.71 23.41 1.01
C LYS A 14 -2.71 22.60 -0.28
N VAL A 15 -2.23 21.37 -0.20
CA VAL A 15 -2.38 20.37 -1.26
C VAL A 15 -3.54 19.46 -0.89
N THR A 16 -4.56 19.41 -1.75
CA THR A 16 -5.73 18.55 -1.55
C THR A 16 -5.79 17.48 -2.64
N SER A 17 -5.87 16.22 -2.24
CA SER A 17 -6.01 15.06 -3.13
C SER A 17 -7.23 14.22 -2.76
N ILE A 18 -7.82 13.54 -3.75
CA ILE A 18 -8.77 12.47 -3.49
C ILE A 18 -8.11 11.12 -3.72
N VAL A 19 -8.38 10.19 -2.81
CA VAL A 19 -7.88 8.80 -2.85
C VAL A 19 -9.07 7.86 -2.90
N PHE A 20 -9.01 6.89 -3.81
CA PHE A 20 -9.96 5.79 -3.91
C PHE A 20 -9.23 4.50 -3.60
N ASP A 21 -9.71 3.73 -2.63
CA ASP A 21 -9.11 2.43 -2.30
C ASP A 21 -9.48 1.32 -3.29
N GLY A 22 -10.55 1.53 -4.06
CA GLY A 22 -10.97 0.60 -5.10
C GLY A 22 -12.27 1.01 -5.76
N VAL A 23 -12.26 1.03 -7.10
CA VAL A 23 -13.46 1.24 -7.93
C VAL A 23 -13.49 0.15 -8.98
N TYR A 24 -14.43 -0.80 -8.86
CA TYR A 24 -14.55 -1.90 -9.82
C TYR A 24 -15.54 -1.54 -10.93
N ARG A 25 -15.11 -1.36 -12.17
CA ARG A 25 -13.74 -1.23 -12.68
C ARG A 25 -13.69 -0.14 -13.75
N ASN A 26 -12.54 0.04 -14.39
CA ASN A 26 -12.42 0.92 -15.56
C ASN A 26 -12.95 2.33 -15.28
N SER A 27 -12.54 2.88 -14.14
CA SER A 27 -13.09 4.12 -13.63
C SER A 27 -12.50 5.34 -14.31
N SER A 28 -13.28 6.40 -14.39
CA SER A 28 -12.86 7.74 -14.82
C SER A 28 -13.38 8.78 -13.84
N VAL A 29 -12.56 9.78 -13.53
CA VAL A 29 -12.87 10.80 -12.50
C VAL A 29 -12.76 12.21 -13.06
N TRP A 30 -13.69 13.06 -12.67
CA TRP A 30 -13.72 14.49 -12.99
C TRP A 30 -14.01 15.34 -11.76
N ILE A 31 -13.44 16.54 -11.69
CA ILE A 31 -13.75 17.58 -10.71
C ILE A 31 -14.08 18.88 -11.45
N ASN A 32 -15.24 19.49 -11.19
CA ASN A 32 -15.66 20.75 -11.81
C ASN A 32 -15.57 20.75 -13.35
N GLY A 33 -15.84 19.60 -13.98
CA GLY A 33 -15.72 19.39 -15.43
C GLY A 33 -14.31 19.06 -15.93
N HIS A 34 -13.27 19.19 -15.10
CA HIS A 34 -11.90 18.80 -15.45
C HIS A 34 -11.69 17.29 -15.29
N TYR A 35 -11.16 16.64 -16.32
CA TYR A 35 -10.83 15.22 -16.30
C TYR A 35 -9.52 14.98 -15.53
N LEU A 36 -9.57 14.13 -14.49
CA LEU A 36 -8.42 13.81 -13.65
C LEU A 36 -7.67 12.56 -14.12
N GLY A 37 -8.39 11.56 -14.63
CA GLY A 37 -7.77 10.36 -15.16
C GLY A 37 -8.65 9.12 -15.16
N LYS A 38 -8.03 8.02 -15.59
CA LYS A 38 -8.60 6.67 -15.68
C LYS A 38 -7.87 5.70 -14.76
N ARG A 39 -8.57 4.70 -14.21
CA ARG A 39 -7.96 3.51 -13.60
C ARG A 39 -8.68 2.22 -14.05
N PRO A 40 -8.03 1.36 -14.88
CA PRO A 40 -8.66 0.13 -15.36
C PRO A 40 -8.84 -0.94 -14.29
N ASN A 41 -7.79 -1.17 -13.48
CA ASN A 41 -7.77 -2.18 -12.44
C ASN A 41 -8.69 -1.78 -11.28
N GLY A 42 -9.64 -2.66 -10.95
CA GLY A 42 -10.62 -2.40 -9.89
C GLY A 42 -10.13 -2.66 -8.47
N TYR A 43 -8.93 -3.24 -8.30
CA TYR A 43 -8.44 -3.69 -6.99
C TYR A 43 -7.29 -2.85 -6.42
N ILE A 44 -6.76 -1.91 -7.19
CA ILE A 44 -5.63 -1.08 -6.78
C ILE A 44 -6.10 0.33 -6.40
N SER A 45 -5.60 0.85 -5.29
CA SER A 45 -5.84 2.23 -4.88
C SER A 45 -5.27 3.24 -5.89
N PHE A 46 -5.90 4.41 -5.99
CA PHE A 46 -5.42 5.48 -6.85
C PHE A 46 -5.77 6.85 -6.30
N ARG A 47 -4.96 7.85 -6.67
CA ARG A 47 -5.10 9.23 -6.20
C ARG A 47 -5.06 10.25 -7.34
N TYR A 48 -5.73 11.37 -7.13
CA TYR A 48 -5.68 12.54 -8.00
C TYR A 48 -5.54 13.83 -7.18
N ASN A 49 -4.63 14.71 -7.60
CA ASN A 49 -4.51 16.05 -7.04
C ASN A 49 -5.70 16.91 -7.50
N LEU A 50 -6.46 17.43 -6.56
CA LEU A 50 -7.61 18.30 -6.81
C LEU A 50 -7.24 19.79 -6.78
N THR A 51 -6.15 20.15 -6.08
CA THR A 51 -5.72 21.53 -5.80
C THR A 51 -5.88 22.50 -6.98
N PRO A 52 -5.45 22.17 -8.22
CA PRO A 52 -5.53 23.12 -9.33
C PRO A 52 -6.96 23.44 -9.81
N TYR A 53 -7.96 22.65 -9.40
CA TYR A 53 -9.32 22.69 -9.93
C TYR A 53 -10.37 23.02 -8.87
N LEU A 54 -9.98 23.14 -7.60
CA LEU A 54 -10.89 23.41 -6.50
C LEU A 54 -11.37 24.86 -6.50
N TYR A 55 -12.65 25.03 -6.21
CA TYR A 55 -13.23 26.28 -5.77
C TYR A 55 -13.21 26.34 -4.25
N TYR A 56 -12.84 27.51 -3.71
CA TYR A 56 -12.76 27.74 -2.27
C TYR A 56 -13.88 28.68 -1.80
N GLY A 57 -14.28 28.56 -0.53
CA GLY A 57 -15.39 29.30 0.07
C GLY A 57 -16.75 28.70 -0.27
N ASN A 58 -17.74 29.56 -0.53
CA ASN A 58 -19.14 29.15 -0.66
C ASN A 58 -19.49 28.48 -2.00
N ARG A 59 -18.57 28.47 -2.97
CA ARG A 59 -18.81 27.84 -4.27
C ARG A 59 -18.68 26.33 -4.16
N GLN A 60 -19.69 25.61 -4.62
CA GLN A 60 -19.70 24.15 -4.63
C GLN A 60 -18.70 23.60 -5.65
N ASN A 61 -17.90 22.63 -5.22
CA ASN A 61 -17.16 21.72 -6.07
C ASN A 61 -18.03 20.50 -6.40
N GLU A 62 -17.88 19.95 -7.60
CA GLU A 62 -18.57 18.73 -8.01
C GLU A 62 -17.57 17.68 -8.49
N ILE A 63 -17.57 16.52 -7.84
CA ILE A 63 -16.84 15.35 -8.31
C ILE A 63 -17.77 14.34 -8.97
N ILE A 64 -17.37 13.85 -10.14
CA ILE A 64 -18.06 12.80 -10.88
C ILE A 64 -17.12 11.61 -11.03
N VAL A 65 -17.63 10.42 -10.74
CA VAL A 65 -16.93 9.15 -10.96
C VAL A 65 -17.80 8.26 -11.82
N LYS A 66 -17.28 7.90 -13.00
CA LYS A 66 -17.83 6.83 -13.84
C LYS A 66 -17.11 5.53 -13.47
N ALA A 67 -17.85 4.51 -13.06
CA ALA A 67 -17.35 3.13 -12.97
C ALA A 67 -17.98 2.33 -14.11
N ASP A 68 -17.16 1.72 -14.95
CA ASP A 68 -17.62 1.06 -16.18
C ASP A 68 -17.34 -0.45 -16.11
N ASN A 69 -18.36 -1.20 -15.69
CA ASN A 69 -18.34 -2.66 -15.67
C ASN A 69 -19.26 -3.26 -16.76
N SER A 70 -19.46 -2.55 -17.88
CA SER A 70 -20.41 -2.96 -18.93
C SER A 70 -19.91 -4.13 -19.79
N LYS A 71 -18.59 -4.24 -20.01
CA LYS A 71 -17.98 -5.33 -20.76
C LYS A 71 -17.76 -6.55 -19.87
N GLN A 72 -18.65 -7.54 -19.98
CA GLN A 72 -18.60 -8.81 -19.25
C GLN A 72 -18.65 -9.99 -20.23
N PRO A 73 -18.09 -11.16 -19.88
CA PRO A 73 -17.40 -11.48 -18.62
C PRO A 73 -15.96 -10.91 -18.56
N ASN A 74 -15.60 -10.38 -17.39
CA ASN A 74 -14.28 -9.76 -17.12
C ASN A 74 -13.61 -10.25 -15.81
N SER A 75 -14.22 -11.23 -15.15
CA SER A 75 -13.80 -11.81 -13.88
C SER A 75 -14.26 -13.27 -13.84
N ARG A 76 -13.50 -14.14 -13.17
CA ARG A 76 -13.87 -15.55 -12.93
C ARG A 76 -14.67 -15.75 -11.64
N TRP A 77 -14.69 -14.73 -10.78
CA TRP A 77 -15.46 -14.69 -9.53
C TRP A 77 -16.36 -13.45 -9.50
N TYR A 78 -17.26 -13.39 -8.51
CA TYR A 78 -18.09 -12.21 -8.29
C TYR A 78 -17.22 -10.99 -7.95
N SER A 79 -17.13 -10.04 -8.86
CA SER A 79 -16.34 -8.82 -8.66
C SER A 79 -17.10 -7.70 -7.93
N GLY A 80 -18.42 -7.68 -8.08
CA GLY A 80 -19.25 -6.52 -7.77
C GLY A 80 -19.05 -5.38 -8.77
N SER A 81 -19.57 -4.19 -8.46
CA SER A 81 -19.47 -3.02 -9.34
C SER A 81 -19.60 -1.71 -8.57
N GLY A 82 -18.83 -0.70 -8.98
CA GLY A 82 -18.89 0.64 -8.43
C GLY A 82 -17.74 0.98 -7.49
N ILE A 83 -17.93 2.04 -6.71
CA ILE A 83 -16.99 2.47 -5.66
C ILE A 83 -17.27 1.58 -4.44
N TYR A 84 -16.53 0.47 -4.32
CA TYR A 84 -16.82 -0.58 -3.33
C TYR A 84 -15.89 -0.54 -2.11
N ARG A 85 -14.83 0.27 -2.15
CA ARG A 85 -13.96 0.57 -1.01
C ARG A 85 -14.03 2.05 -0.65
N ASN A 86 -13.35 2.42 0.44
CA ASN A 86 -13.35 3.77 0.97
C ASN A 86 -12.77 4.82 -0.01
N VAL A 87 -13.20 6.05 0.22
CA VAL A 87 -12.78 7.24 -0.51
C VAL A 87 -12.38 8.30 0.50
N TRP A 88 -11.18 8.85 0.34
CA TRP A 88 -10.58 9.81 1.26
C TRP A 88 -10.32 11.14 0.56
N LEU A 89 -10.50 12.23 1.30
CA LEU A 89 -9.97 13.53 0.93
C LEU A 89 -8.77 13.79 1.83
N GLU A 90 -7.58 13.85 1.25
CA GLU A 90 -6.32 14.09 1.96
C GLU A 90 -5.90 15.54 1.72
N THR A 91 -5.67 16.28 2.80
CA THR A 91 -5.23 17.68 2.75
C THR A 91 -3.98 17.85 3.61
N THR A 92 -2.89 18.30 2.99
CA THR A 92 -1.58 18.48 3.63
C THR A 92 -1.03 19.88 3.40
N ASP A 93 -0.02 20.29 4.17
CA ASP A 93 0.80 21.44 3.77
C ASP A 93 1.51 21.19 2.43
N LYS A 94 2.05 22.23 1.80
CA LYS A 94 2.89 22.09 0.60
C LYS A 94 4.24 21.43 0.89
N LEU A 95 4.71 21.44 2.14
CA LEU A 95 5.81 20.60 2.60
C LEU A 95 5.24 19.44 3.41
N HIS A 96 5.21 18.24 2.84
CA HIS A 96 4.55 17.07 3.43
C HIS A 96 5.29 15.77 3.09
N VAL A 97 5.02 14.71 3.84
CA VAL A 97 5.39 13.34 3.47
C VAL A 97 4.64 12.96 2.21
N ALA A 98 5.36 12.51 1.19
CA ALA A 98 4.76 12.10 -0.07
C ALA A 98 3.76 10.95 0.14
N ALA A 99 2.83 10.82 -0.80
CA ALA A 99 1.89 9.70 -0.84
C ALA A 99 2.61 8.34 -0.81
N ASP A 100 2.24 7.49 0.15
CA ASP A 100 2.92 6.19 0.38
C ASP A 100 4.46 6.36 0.53
N GLY A 101 4.89 7.53 1.03
CA GLY A 101 6.28 7.97 1.05
C GLY A 101 7.12 7.43 2.20
N THR A 102 6.55 6.60 3.07
CA THR A 102 7.25 5.98 4.20
C THR A 102 7.51 4.51 3.96
N PHE A 103 8.72 4.06 4.25
CA PHE A 103 9.09 2.66 4.24
C PHE A 103 9.88 2.32 5.51
N VAL A 104 9.25 1.53 6.39
CA VAL A 104 9.79 1.12 7.69
C VAL A 104 10.24 -0.33 7.62
N THR A 105 11.50 -0.58 7.97
CA THR A 105 12.08 -1.94 7.99
C THR A 105 12.80 -2.22 9.30
N THR A 106 12.94 -3.51 9.62
CA THR A 106 13.66 -3.97 10.82
C THR A 106 14.78 -4.93 10.41
N PRO A 107 15.92 -4.42 9.91
CA PRO A 107 16.96 -5.25 9.30
C PRO A 107 17.67 -6.17 10.31
N GLN A 108 17.67 -5.80 11.59
CA GLN A 108 18.23 -6.62 12.67
C GLN A 108 17.20 -6.75 13.78
N VAL A 109 16.84 -7.98 14.13
CA VAL A 109 15.79 -8.29 15.11
C VAL A 109 16.27 -9.39 16.05
N SER A 110 16.23 -9.11 17.35
CA SER A 110 16.50 -10.05 18.43
C SER A 110 15.59 -9.74 19.63
N ALA A 111 15.60 -10.61 20.65
CA ALA A 111 14.87 -10.36 21.89
C ALA A 111 15.41 -9.16 22.69
N GLN A 112 16.70 -8.84 22.54
CA GLN A 112 17.36 -7.76 23.30
C GLN A 112 17.28 -6.42 22.58
N LYS A 113 17.28 -6.43 21.24
CA LYS A 113 17.38 -5.21 20.43
C LYS A 113 16.83 -5.44 19.02
N ALA A 114 16.16 -4.43 18.47
CA ALA A 114 15.88 -4.32 17.05
C ALA A 114 16.35 -2.97 16.49
N THR A 115 16.95 -3.00 15.31
CA THR A 115 17.21 -1.80 14.50
C THR A 115 15.98 -1.50 13.66
N VAL A 116 15.55 -0.25 13.63
CA VAL A 116 14.45 0.25 12.81
C VAL A 116 15.00 1.28 11.83
N THR A 117 14.87 1.00 10.54
CA THR A 117 15.24 1.92 9.47
C THR A 117 13.99 2.56 8.88
N LEU A 118 14.01 3.87 8.74
CA LEU A 118 12.90 4.72 8.34
C LEU A 118 13.31 5.46 7.07
N GLN A 119 12.72 5.12 5.94
CA GLN A 119 12.87 5.89 4.70
C GLN A 119 11.63 6.75 4.52
N THR A 120 11.80 8.06 4.40
CA THR A 120 10.71 9.02 4.23
C THR A 120 10.98 9.87 2.99
N ILE A 121 10.05 9.89 2.05
CA ILE A 121 10.05 10.81 0.91
C ILE A 121 9.30 12.06 1.33
N ILE A 122 9.99 13.18 1.34
CA ILE A 122 9.43 14.50 1.66
C ILE A 122 9.23 15.26 0.37
N LYS A 123 8.04 15.78 0.16
CA LYS A 123 7.67 16.57 -1.00
C LYS A 123 7.54 18.03 -0.64
N ASN A 124 8.19 18.88 -1.44
CA ASN A 124 8.10 20.33 -1.34
C ASN A 124 7.41 20.91 -2.58
N ASP A 125 6.12 21.21 -2.47
CA ASP A 125 5.32 21.91 -3.49
C ASP A 125 5.36 23.45 -3.35
N TYR A 126 6.24 24.00 -2.50
CA TYR A 126 6.54 25.43 -2.52
C TYR A 126 7.42 25.79 -3.72
N ALA A 127 7.25 27.03 -4.20
CA ALA A 127 8.10 27.62 -5.24
C ALA A 127 9.52 27.98 -4.77
N ALA A 128 9.80 27.85 -3.47
CA ALA A 128 11.10 28.08 -2.86
C ALA A 128 11.58 26.82 -2.12
N GLN A 129 12.90 26.69 -2.00
CA GLN A 129 13.48 25.66 -1.14
C GLN A 129 13.04 25.85 0.31
N LYS A 130 12.95 24.76 1.06
CA LYS A 130 12.62 24.76 2.49
C LYS A 130 13.65 23.95 3.25
N THR A 131 14.17 24.51 4.33
CA THR A 131 14.89 23.76 5.35
C THR A 131 13.88 23.40 6.43
N ALA A 132 13.82 22.12 6.79
CA ALA A 132 12.89 21.61 7.77
C ALA A 132 13.57 20.63 8.72
N LYS A 133 13.07 20.59 9.95
CA LYS A 133 13.40 19.54 10.90
C LYS A 133 12.40 18.39 10.71
N VAL A 134 12.91 17.19 10.51
CA VAL A 134 12.11 15.98 10.36
C VAL A 134 12.36 15.10 11.56
N SER A 135 11.32 14.86 12.35
CA SER A 135 11.41 14.04 13.57
C SER A 135 10.55 12.80 13.40
N THR A 136 11.12 11.62 13.58
CA THR A 136 10.34 10.37 13.60
C THR A 136 10.38 9.78 15.00
N THR A 137 9.22 9.77 15.66
CA THR A 137 9.05 9.18 16.99
C THR A 137 8.37 7.82 16.87
N LEU A 138 8.97 6.80 17.51
CA LEU A 138 8.36 5.47 17.61
C LEU A 138 7.54 5.37 18.88
N TYR A 139 6.33 4.85 18.75
CA TYR A 139 5.39 4.62 19.84
C TYR A 139 4.98 3.15 19.91
N LYS A 140 4.69 2.69 21.13
CA LYS A 140 3.95 1.45 21.40
C LYS A 140 2.71 1.82 22.22
N GLY A 141 1.53 1.78 21.60
CA GLY A 141 0.37 2.47 22.17
C GLY A 141 0.67 3.96 22.36
N ASP A 142 0.45 4.48 23.57
CA ASP A 142 0.76 5.88 23.92
C ASP A 142 2.20 6.06 24.42
N ASP A 143 2.95 4.97 24.63
CA ASP A 143 4.30 5.02 25.18
C ASP A 143 5.32 5.42 24.10
N LYS A 144 6.01 6.54 24.32
CA LYS A 144 7.15 6.95 23.49
C LYS A 144 8.34 6.02 23.73
N ILE A 145 8.81 5.36 22.66
CA ILE A 145 9.92 4.41 22.72
C ILE A 145 11.25 5.10 22.41
N THR A 146 11.32 5.84 21.31
CA THR A 146 12.52 6.55 20.86
C THR A 146 12.15 7.61 19.83
N SER A 147 13.05 8.56 19.56
CA SER A 147 12.91 9.57 18.51
C SER A 147 14.23 9.73 17.78
N VAL A 148 14.15 10.05 16.50
CA VAL A 148 15.30 10.46 15.69
C VAL A 148 14.95 11.70 14.90
N ASP A 149 15.82 12.69 14.97
CA ASP A 149 15.61 14.00 14.37
C ASP A 149 16.66 14.23 13.27
N THR A 150 16.28 14.87 12.18
CA THR A 150 17.21 15.23 11.11
C THR A 150 16.79 16.53 10.47
N GLU A 151 17.72 17.48 10.36
CA GLU A 151 17.52 18.70 9.60
C GLU A 151 17.88 18.46 8.14
N THR A 152 17.04 18.93 7.21
CA THR A 152 17.25 18.69 5.79
C THR A 152 16.67 19.82 4.95
N THR A 153 17.35 20.18 3.87
CA THR A 153 16.84 21.12 2.86
C THR A 153 16.26 20.37 1.67
N ILE A 154 15.04 20.71 1.31
CA ILE A 154 14.31 20.17 0.15
C ILE A 154 14.20 21.27 -0.90
N PRO A 155 14.67 21.06 -2.15
CA PRO A 155 14.54 22.03 -3.23
C PRO A 155 13.08 22.39 -3.52
N ALA A 156 12.86 23.54 -4.17
CA ALA A 156 11.54 23.95 -4.62
C ALA A 156 10.96 22.95 -5.64
N ASN A 157 9.65 22.66 -5.55
CA ASN A 157 8.94 21.75 -6.46
C ASN A 157 9.65 20.40 -6.66
N ALA A 158 10.19 19.84 -5.57
CA ALA A 158 10.99 18.62 -5.62
C ALA A 158 10.64 17.67 -4.47
N GLU A 159 11.08 16.44 -4.61
CA GLU A 159 11.05 15.42 -3.56
C GLU A 159 12.46 15.11 -3.08
N LYS A 160 12.58 14.74 -1.81
CA LYS A 160 13.84 14.28 -1.21
C LYS A 160 13.58 13.06 -0.34
N ALA A 161 14.30 11.97 -0.63
CA ALA A 161 14.36 10.81 0.25
C ALA A 161 15.28 11.10 1.43
N LEU A 162 14.78 10.87 2.64
CA LEU A 162 15.50 10.90 3.90
C LEU A 162 15.57 9.49 4.47
N SER A 163 16.72 9.09 4.99
CA SER A 163 16.89 7.83 5.71
C SER A 163 17.29 8.12 7.14
N GLN A 164 16.51 7.63 8.10
CA GLN A 164 16.80 7.69 9.53
C GLN A 164 16.92 6.26 10.07
N GLU A 165 17.70 6.10 11.13
CA GLU A 165 17.83 4.82 11.84
C GLU A 165 17.68 5.06 13.33
N THR A 166 17.00 4.15 14.01
CA THR A 166 16.92 4.14 15.47
C THR A 166 16.88 2.71 15.99
N THR A 167 16.94 2.57 17.31
CA THR A 167 16.97 1.29 18.01
C THR A 167 15.79 1.18 18.96
N VAL A 168 15.16 0.01 18.99
CA VAL A 168 14.22 -0.39 20.04
C VAL A 168 14.90 -1.45 20.92
N ASN A 169 15.11 -1.14 22.20
CA ASN A 169 15.65 -2.08 23.17
C ASN A 169 14.52 -2.94 23.74
N ASN A 170 14.80 -4.23 23.95
CA ASN A 170 13.83 -5.24 24.41
C ASN A 170 12.49 -5.16 23.65
N PRO A 171 12.50 -5.24 22.31
CA PRO A 171 11.29 -5.08 21.51
C PRO A 171 10.29 -6.21 21.78
N VAL A 172 9.00 -5.89 21.73
CA VAL A 172 7.96 -6.92 21.64
C VAL A 172 7.84 -7.31 20.17
N LEU A 173 8.19 -8.56 19.85
CA LEU A 173 8.21 -9.03 18.48
C LEU A 173 6.80 -9.39 18.00
N TRP A 174 6.41 -8.83 16.86
CA TRP A 174 5.18 -9.23 16.18
C TRP A 174 5.27 -10.70 15.78
N ASN A 175 4.24 -11.47 16.11
CA ASN A 175 4.06 -12.85 15.66
C ASN A 175 2.57 -13.22 15.61
N VAL A 176 2.25 -14.44 15.16
CA VAL A 176 0.86 -14.86 14.92
C VAL A 176 0.03 -15.03 16.20
N GLU A 177 0.69 -15.22 17.36
CA GLU A 177 0.06 -15.29 18.68
C GLU A 177 0.10 -13.95 19.44
N THR A 178 1.12 -13.13 19.19
CA THR A 178 1.34 -11.81 19.82
C THR A 178 1.57 -10.77 18.71
N PRO A 179 0.50 -10.28 18.07
CA PRO A 179 0.59 -9.37 16.93
C PRO A 179 0.82 -7.92 17.37
N GLU A 180 1.91 -7.68 18.10
CA GLU A 180 2.22 -6.34 18.62
C GLU A 180 2.61 -5.38 17.48
N LEU A 181 2.00 -4.19 17.49
CA LEU A 181 2.27 -3.12 16.53
C LEU A 181 2.83 -1.88 17.22
N TYR A 182 3.76 -1.24 16.55
CA TYR A 182 4.30 0.07 16.86
C TYR A 182 3.76 1.08 15.85
N SER A 183 3.89 2.36 16.16
CA SER A 183 3.63 3.47 15.23
C SER A 183 4.88 4.32 15.07
N ALA A 184 5.30 4.57 13.83
CA ALA A 184 6.30 5.58 13.50
C ALA A 184 5.57 6.87 13.10
N VAL A 185 5.60 7.88 13.96
CA VAL A 185 5.01 9.20 13.69
C VAL A 185 6.10 10.13 13.22
N THR A 186 6.08 10.48 11.93
CA THR A 186 6.98 11.46 11.32
C THR A 186 6.32 12.83 11.32
N THR A 187 6.96 13.82 11.94
CA THR A 187 6.57 15.22 11.86
C THR A 187 7.58 16.01 11.02
N ILE A 188 7.07 17.00 10.28
CA ILE A 188 7.89 17.98 9.55
C ILE A 188 7.65 19.34 10.19
N GLU A 189 8.72 20.00 10.59
CA GLU A 189 8.69 21.30 11.25
C GLU A 189 9.44 22.36 10.43
N ILE A 190 8.83 23.54 10.30
CA ILE A 190 9.44 24.76 9.75
C ILE A 190 9.35 25.83 10.83
N ASP A 191 10.47 26.48 11.16
CA ASP A 191 10.53 27.58 12.13
C ASP A 191 9.89 27.25 13.51
N GLY A 192 9.92 25.96 13.89
CA GLY A 192 9.35 25.46 15.16
C GLY A 192 7.88 25.07 15.10
N GLU A 193 7.20 25.21 13.95
CA GLU A 193 5.81 24.82 13.75
C GLU A 193 5.72 23.51 12.96
N VAL A 194 4.90 22.56 13.43
CA VAL A 194 4.62 21.31 12.72
C VAL A 194 3.68 21.60 11.55
N VAL A 195 4.16 21.40 10.32
CA VAL A 195 3.40 21.61 9.09
C VAL A 195 2.79 20.33 8.53
N ASP A 196 3.34 19.17 8.89
CA ASP A 196 2.82 17.87 8.50
C ASP A 196 3.09 16.80 9.57
N SER A 197 2.20 15.81 9.65
CA SER A 197 2.30 14.66 10.55
C SER A 197 1.76 13.41 9.87
N TYR A 198 2.61 12.38 9.79
CA TYR A 198 2.31 11.13 9.09
C TYR A 198 2.62 9.94 9.98
N ALA A 199 1.63 9.07 10.22
CA ALA A 199 1.76 7.89 11.07
C ALA A 199 1.84 6.61 10.23
N THR A 200 2.87 5.80 10.48
CA THR A 200 3.07 4.51 9.81
C THR A 200 3.04 3.38 10.84
N PRO A 201 1.98 2.54 10.88
CA PRO A 201 1.97 1.36 11.73
C PRO A 201 2.97 0.32 11.21
N PHE A 202 3.67 -0.37 12.11
CA PHE A 202 4.60 -1.45 11.74
C PHE A 202 4.77 -2.47 12.87
N GLY A 203 5.16 -3.69 12.51
CA GLY A 203 5.51 -4.77 13.43
C GLY A 203 6.99 -5.12 13.33
N ILE A 204 7.63 -5.34 14.48
CA ILE A 204 9.03 -5.77 14.55
C ILE A 204 9.08 -7.30 14.46
N ARG A 205 9.54 -7.83 13.33
CA ARG A 205 9.72 -9.28 13.14
C ARG A 205 10.83 -9.58 12.15
N SER A 206 11.36 -10.79 12.20
CA SER A 206 12.19 -11.36 11.14
C SER A 206 11.59 -12.67 10.65
N PHE A 207 11.76 -12.98 9.37
CA PHE A 207 11.38 -14.28 8.83
C PHE A 207 12.35 -14.74 7.75
N THR A 208 12.41 -16.04 7.54
CA THR A 208 13.16 -16.66 6.44
C THR A 208 12.39 -17.86 5.89
N PHE A 209 12.65 -18.19 4.63
CA PHE A 209 12.36 -19.51 4.09
C PHE A 209 13.64 -20.30 4.03
N ASP A 210 13.66 -21.40 4.76
CA ASP A 210 14.73 -22.38 4.77
C ASP A 210 14.30 -23.59 3.93
N LEU A 211 15.22 -24.18 3.17
CA LEU A 211 14.90 -25.28 2.25
C LEU A 211 14.44 -26.55 3.00
N ASP A 212 15.01 -26.81 4.18
CA ASP A 212 14.74 -28.03 4.95
C ASP A 212 13.69 -27.80 6.04
N LYS A 213 13.68 -26.60 6.63
CA LYS A 213 12.80 -26.23 7.75
C LYS A 213 11.57 -25.47 7.30
N GLY A 214 11.48 -25.04 6.05
CA GLY A 214 10.37 -24.24 5.55
C GLY A 214 10.35 -22.84 6.18
N PHE A 215 9.17 -22.37 6.56
CA PHE A 215 9.00 -21.01 7.06
C PHE A 215 9.42 -20.87 8.53
N ILE A 216 10.26 -19.86 8.78
CA ILE A 216 10.77 -19.52 10.12
C ILE A 216 10.37 -18.07 10.42
N LEU A 217 9.70 -17.84 11.55
CA LEU A 217 9.31 -16.52 12.04
C LEU A 217 9.95 -16.29 13.42
N ASN A 218 10.70 -15.20 13.57
CA ASN A 218 11.42 -14.84 14.79
C ASN A 218 12.28 -16.01 15.34
N GLY A 219 12.95 -16.74 14.44
CA GLY A 219 13.81 -17.87 14.76
C GLY A 219 13.06 -19.18 15.08
N LYS A 220 11.73 -19.21 15.03
CA LYS A 220 10.91 -20.40 15.29
C LYS A 220 10.29 -20.92 13.99
N GLN A 221 10.34 -22.23 13.78
CA GLN A 221 9.65 -22.86 12.66
C GLN A 221 8.13 -22.70 12.83
N VAL A 222 7.46 -22.18 11.80
CA VAL A 222 6.00 -21.98 11.80
C VAL A 222 5.44 -22.56 10.51
N LYS A 223 4.48 -23.49 10.62
CA LYS A 223 3.71 -23.92 9.45
C LYS A 223 2.67 -22.85 9.10
N ILE A 224 2.65 -22.42 7.84
CA ILE A 224 1.61 -21.54 7.31
C ILE A 224 0.36 -22.38 7.01
N LYS A 225 -0.64 -22.29 7.88
CA LYS A 225 -1.97 -22.88 7.73
C LYS A 225 -2.84 -21.87 6.97
N GLY A 226 -2.60 -21.79 5.68
CA GLY A 226 -3.16 -20.77 4.80
C GLY A 226 -4.56 -21.10 4.26
N VAL A 227 -5.38 -20.07 4.08
CA VAL A 227 -6.61 -20.13 3.27
C VAL A 227 -6.60 -19.08 2.18
N CYS A 228 -7.32 -19.34 1.08
CA CYS A 228 -7.59 -18.36 0.04
C CYS A 228 -8.92 -17.67 0.34
N LEU A 229 -8.95 -16.34 0.30
CA LEU A 229 -10.18 -15.55 0.45
C LEU A 229 -10.37 -14.68 -0.79
N HIS A 230 -11.57 -14.74 -1.37
CA HIS A 230 -12.05 -13.69 -2.28
C HIS A 230 -12.47 -12.45 -1.46
N HIS A 231 -12.68 -11.32 -2.14
CA HIS A 231 -12.92 -10.02 -1.48
C HIS A 231 -14.36 -9.75 -1.08
N ASP A 232 -15.32 -10.56 -1.54
CA ASP A 232 -16.73 -10.34 -1.22
C ASP A 232 -17.06 -10.69 0.23
N LEU A 233 -18.06 -10.00 0.77
CA LEU A 233 -18.56 -10.15 2.12
C LEU A 233 -19.94 -10.82 2.10
N GLY A 234 -20.10 -11.82 1.22
CA GLY A 234 -21.33 -12.60 1.07
C GLY A 234 -22.54 -11.73 0.74
N ALA A 235 -23.50 -11.65 1.65
CA ALA A 235 -24.73 -10.88 1.46
C ALA A 235 -24.51 -9.36 1.29
N LEU A 236 -23.37 -8.83 1.76
CA LEU A 236 -23.01 -7.42 1.54
C LEU A 236 -22.45 -7.17 0.12
N GLY A 237 -22.21 -8.23 -0.65
CA GLY A 237 -21.53 -8.16 -1.93
C GLY A 237 -20.09 -7.68 -1.75
N SER A 238 -19.63 -6.81 -2.66
CA SER A 238 -18.27 -6.29 -2.61
C SER A 238 -18.11 -5.03 -1.77
N ALA A 239 -19.18 -4.41 -1.28
CA ALA A 239 -19.09 -3.19 -0.47
C ALA A 239 -18.32 -3.50 0.82
N PHE A 240 -17.11 -2.96 0.94
CA PHE A 240 -16.21 -3.32 2.02
C PHE A 240 -16.79 -2.88 3.37
N ASN A 241 -16.68 -3.76 4.36
CA ASN A 241 -17.10 -3.49 5.73
C ASN A 241 -16.11 -4.14 6.70
N THR A 242 -15.45 -3.30 7.49
CA THR A 242 -14.38 -3.73 8.41
C THR A 242 -14.87 -4.78 9.40
N ARG A 243 -16.07 -4.64 9.98
CA ARG A 243 -16.58 -5.60 10.96
C ARG A 243 -16.94 -6.94 10.32
N ALA A 244 -17.50 -6.94 9.11
CA ALA A 244 -17.79 -8.18 8.39
C ALA A 244 -16.50 -8.93 8.04
N MET A 245 -15.47 -8.22 7.57
CA MET A 245 -14.16 -8.82 7.29
C MET A 245 -13.49 -9.33 8.57
N GLU A 246 -13.49 -8.53 9.63
CA GLU A 246 -12.97 -8.93 10.95
C GLU A 246 -13.67 -10.19 11.46
N ARG A 247 -15.00 -10.28 11.33
CA ARG A 247 -15.76 -11.51 11.68
C ARG A 247 -15.30 -12.71 10.85
N GLN A 248 -15.10 -12.56 9.54
CA GLN A 248 -14.60 -13.65 8.70
C GLN A 248 -13.22 -14.11 9.18
N LEU A 249 -12.30 -13.17 9.45
CA LEU A 249 -10.97 -13.48 9.97
C LEU A 249 -11.01 -14.12 11.37
N GLN A 250 -11.92 -13.71 12.25
CA GLN A 250 -12.10 -14.32 13.57
C GLN A 250 -12.48 -15.80 13.42
N ILE A 251 -13.44 -16.12 12.53
CA ILE A 251 -13.82 -17.51 12.23
C ILE A 251 -12.65 -18.30 11.65
N MET A 252 -11.85 -17.70 10.76
CA MET A 252 -10.64 -18.34 10.25
C MET A 252 -9.63 -18.62 11.37
N LYS A 253 -9.42 -17.66 12.27
CA LYS A 253 -8.53 -17.81 13.43
C LYS A 253 -9.00 -18.94 14.35
N ASP A 254 -10.31 -19.01 14.64
CA ASP A 254 -10.93 -20.07 15.44
C ASP A 254 -10.77 -21.46 14.80
N MET A 255 -10.74 -21.52 13.46
CA MET A 255 -10.43 -22.74 12.70
C MET A 255 -8.93 -23.13 12.77
N GLY A 256 -8.08 -22.26 13.31
CA GLY A 256 -6.63 -22.47 13.43
C GLY A 256 -5.80 -21.94 12.26
N VAL A 257 -6.38 -21.09 11.41
CA VAL A 257 -5.68 -20.42 10.30
C VAL A 257 -4.72 -19.37 10.85
N ASN A 258 -3.52 -19.30 10.28
CA ASN A 258 -2.54 -18.26 10.57
C ASN A 258 -2.00 -17.56 9.32
N GLY A 259 -2.50 -17.93 8.13
CA GLY A 259 -2.09 -17.33 6.87
C GLY A 259 -3.27 -17.07 5.93
N ILE A 260 -3.19 -15.98 5.17
CA ILE A 260 -4.18 -15.57 4.16
C ILE A 260 -3.47 -15.38 2.83
N ARG A 261 -4.03 -15.93 1.76
CA ARG A 261 -3.70 -15.56 0.38
C ARG A 261 -4.85 -14.73 -0.20
N THR A 262 -4.53 -13.54 -0.70
CA THR A 262 -5.51 -12.59 -1.27
C THR A 262 -5.87 -12.97 -2.70
N SER A 263 -6.45 -14.16 -2.88
CA SER A 263 -6.80 -14.71 -4.19
C SER A 263 -7.85 -13.85 -4.90
N HIS A 264 -7.58 -13.20 -6.04
CA HIS A 264 -6.32 -13.14 -6.81
C HIS A 264 -5.99 -11.70 -7.16
N ASN A 265 -6.07 -10.84 -6.16
CA ASN A 265 -5.98 -9.41 -6.32
C ASN A 265 -5.65 -8.72 -4.98
N PRO A 266 -5.07 -7.52 -5.03
CA PRO A 266 -4.79 -6.75 -3.83
C PRO A 266 -6.09 -6.51 -3.05
N PRO A 267 -6.08 -6.74 -1.74
CA PRO A 267 -7.27 -6.62 -0.92
C PRO A 267 -7.54 -5.16 -0.58
N ALA A 268 -8.63 -4.90 0.15
CA ALA A 268 -8.83 -3.57 0.73
C ALA A 268 -7.73 -3.31 1.78
N PRO A 269 -7.24 -2.07 1.94
CA PRO A 269 -6.21 -1.75 2.93
C PRO A 269 -6.58 -2.25 4.34
N GLU A 270 -7.85 -2.15 4.70
CA GLU A 270 -8.34 -2.55 6.01
C GLU A 270 -8.26 -4.06 6.25
N LEU A 271 -8.25 -4.91 5.20
CA LEU A 271 -7.98 -6.34 5.38
C LEU A 271 -6.54 -6.55 5.86
N LEU A 272 -5.58 -5.81 5.30
CA LEU A 272 -4.18 -5.91 5.70
C LEU A 272 -3.98 -5.37 7.12
N ASP A 273 -4.63 -4.25 7.45
CA ASP A 273 -4.63 -3.72 8.83
C ASP A 273 -5.20 -4.73 9.84
N LEU A 274 -6.27 -5.44 9.49
CA LEU A 274 -6.84 -6.49 10.33
C LEU A 274 -5.89 -7.68 10.44
N CYS A 275 -5.27 -8.11 9.33
CA CYS A 275 -4.27 -9.18 9.34
C CYS A 275 -3.10 -8.84 10.27
N ASP A 276 -2.62 -7.59 10.23
CA ASP A 276 -1.55 -7.09 11.08
C ASP A 276 -1.96 -7.15 12.56
N LYS A 277 -3.15 -6.65 12.90
CA LYS A 277 -3.68 -6.62 14.28
C LYS A 277 -4.06 -7.99 14.83
N MET A 278 -4.41 -8.94 13.97
CA MET A 278 -4.90 -10.27 14.35
C MET A 278 -3.84 -11.37 14.22
N GLY A 279 -2.64 -11.04 13.73
CA GLY A 279 -1.53 -11.98 13.60
C GLY A 279 -1.73 -12.98 12.46
N PHE A 280 -1.98 -12.49 11.25
CA PHE A 280 -2.01 -13.30 10.03
C PHE A 280 -0.79 -13.01 9.15
N ILE A 281 -0.19 -14.07 8.61
CA ILE A 281 0.80 -13.99 7.54
C ILE A 281 0.06 -13.82 6.22
N VAL A 282 0.43 -12.83 5.41
CA VAL A 282 -0.27 -12.56 4.15
C VAL A 282 0.63 -12.81 2.94
N MET A 283 0.12 -13.59 2.00
CA MET A 283 0.59 -13.61 0.61
C MET A 283 -0.29 -12.65 -0.19
N ASP A 284 0.23 -11.45 -0.45
CA ASP A 284 -0.49 -10.43 -1.20
C ASP A 284 -0.30 -10.60 -2.71
N GLU A 285 -1.35 -11.03 -3.38
CA GLU A 285 -1.32 -11.43 -4.79
C GLU A 285 -1.81 -10.30 -5.70
N ALA A 286 -0.99 -9.93 -6.69
CA ALA A 286 -1.28 -8.79 -7.57
C ALA A 286 -2.27 -9.10 -8.70
N PHE A 287 -2.11 -10.25 -9.39
CA PHE A 287 -2.79 -10.50 -10.65
C PHE A 287 -3.26 -11.94 -10.79
N ASP A 288 -4.47 -12.12 -11.32
CA ASP A 288 -4.98 -13.42 -11.75
C ASP A 288 -4.47 -13.82 -13.14
N MET A 289 -4.23 -12.86 -14.03
CA MET A 289 -3.70 -13.06 -15.36
C MET A 289 -2.66 -12.00 -15.70
N TRP A 290 -1.73 -12.38 -16.58
CA TRP A 290 -0.82 -11.45 -17.22
C TRP A 290 -1.36 -11.06 -18.60
N LYS A 291 -0.53 -11.15 -19.64
CA LYS A 291 -0.90 -10.80 -21.01
C LYS A 291 -1.90 -11.77 -21.67
N GLN A 292 -1.95 -13.02 -21.21
CA GLN A 292 -2.89 -14.00 -21.74
C GLN A 292 -4.23 -13.94 -20.99
N ALA A 293 -5.30 -13.67 -21.73
CA ALA A 293 -6.65 -13.58 -21.19
C ALA A 293 -7.12 -14.91 -20.59
N LYS A 294 -7.88 -14.85 -19.49
CA LYS A 294 -8.71 -15.95 -18.98
C LYS A 294 -10.20 -15.73 -19.31
N THR A 295 -10.63 -14.49 -19.46
CA THR A 295 -11.95 -14.08 -19.95
C THR A 295 -11.79 -12.94 -20.97
N PRO A 296 -12.75 -12.73 -21.89
CA PRO A 296 -12.59 -11.77 -22.99
C PRO A 296 -12.30 -10.33 -22.58
N PHE A 297 -12.74 -9.91 -21.38
CA PHE A 297 -12.65 -8.52 -20.92
C PHE A 297 -11.88 -8.35 -19.60
N ASP A 298 -11.05 -9.31 -19.19
CA ASP A 298 -10.24 -9.20 -17.97
C ASP A 298 -9.07 -8.21 -18.08
N TYR A 299 -8.16 -8.25 -17.11
CA TYR A 299 -7.04 -7.31 -17.01
C TYR A 299 -5.98 -7.50 -18.11
N SER A 300 -5.97 -8.62 -18.84
CA SER A 300 -5.02 -8.83 -19.95
C SER A 300 -5.10 -7.74 -21.01
N ASN A 301 -6.29 -7.15 -21.19
CA ASN A 301 -6.55 -6.06 -22.14
C ASN A 301 -5.87 -4.75 -21.74
N ASP A 302 -5.53 -4.58 -20.45
CA ASP A 302 -4.87 -3.40 -19.91
C ASP A 302 -3.39 -3.69 -19.54
N TRP A 303 -2.94 -4.95 -19.69
CA TRP A 303 -1.64 -5.43 -19.19
C TRP A 303 -0.46 -4.56 -19.63
N ASP A 304 -0.25 -4.41 -20.94
CA ASP A 304 0.93 -3.72 -21.49
C ASP A 304 1.05 -2.28 -20.98
N ALA A 305 -0.08 -1.61 -20.73
CA ALA A 305 -0.11 -0.22 -20.29
C ALA A 305 -0.07 -0.05 -18.75
N TRP A 306 -0.54 -1.02 -17.96
CA TRP A 306 -0.81 -0.80 -16.54
C TRP A 306 -0.04 -1.71 -15.56
N HIS A 307 0.46 -2.88 -15.98
CA HIS A 307 0.99 -3.87 -15.03
C HIS A 307 2.11 -3.33 -14.11
N LYS A 308 3.05 -2.55 -14.66
CA LYS A 308 4.14 -1.96 -13.85
C LYS A 308 3.61 -0.99 -12.80
N LYS A 309 2.65 -0.15 -13.19
CA LYS A 309 2.03 0.83 -12.30
C LYS A 309 1.19 0.15 -11.23
N ASP A 310 0.45 -0.88 -11.58
CA ASP A 310 -0.39 -1.60 -10.62
C ASP A 310 0.44 -2.43 -9.64
N LEU A 311 1.55 -3.05 -10.08
CA LEU A 311 2.46 -3.77 -9.18
C LEU A 311 3.25 -2.82 -8.26
N ALA A 312 3.61 -1.62 -8.72
CA ALA A 312 4.27 -0.64 -7.86
C ALA A 312 3.35 -0.11 -6.74
N PHE A 313 2.03 -0.16 -6.94
CA PHE A 313 1.01 0.34 -6.00
C PHE A 313 0.47 -0.72 -5.03
N THR A 314 0.85 -2.00 -5.15
CA THR A 314 0.53 -2.99 -4.12
C THR A 314 1.29 -2.62 -2.85
N ARG A 315 0.56 -2.06 -1.87
CA ARG A 315 1.12 -1.53 -0.62
C ARG A 315 2.00 -2.59 0.05
N SER A 316 3.15 -2.15 0.56
CA SER A 316 4.00 -2.95 1.43
C SER A 316 3.52 -2.88 2.88
N SER A 317 2.26 -3.22 3.18
CA SER A 317 1.81 -3.39 4.57
C SER A 317 2.22 -4.77 5.04
N LEU A 318 3.24 -4.89 5.91
CA LEU A 318 3.63 -6.10 6.66
C LEU A 318 3.70 -7.46 5.91
N ILE A 319 3.69 -7.44 4.58
CA ILE A 319 3.69 -8.58 3.67
C ILE A 319 5.04 -9.29 3.74
N MET A 320 4.99 -10.60 3.55
CA MET A 320 6.17 -11.35 3.14
C MET A 320 6.58 -10.95 1.72
N SER A 321 7.19 -9.78 1.56
CA SER A 321 7.88 -9.42 0.33
C SER A 321 9.36 -9.74 0.52
N GLY A 322 9.75 -10.95 0.11
CA GLY A 322 11.14 -11.21 -0.19
C GLY A 322 11.48 -10.38 -1.41
N ARG A 323 12.26 -9.31 -1.24
CA ARG A 323 12.97 -8.72 -2.37
C ARG A 323 13.97 -9.79 -2.82
N LEU A 324 13.76 -10.37 -4.00
CA LEU A 324 14.87 -11.00 -4.70
C LEU A 324 15.83 -9.85 -5.00
N ASP A 325 16.99 -9.85 -4.34
CA ASP A 325 18.06 -8.92 -4.67
C ASP A 325 18.44 -9.15 -6.14
N SER A 326 17.94 -8.30 -7.03
CA SER A 326 18.48 -8.19 -8.37
C SER A 326 19.89 -7.60 -8.24
N PRO A 327 20.95 -8.25 -8.76
CA PRO A 327 22.27 -7.65 -8.78
C PRO A 327 22.26 -6.37 -9.65
N PRO A 328 23.22 -5.45 -9.44
CA PRO A 328 23.31 -4.20 -10.20
C PRO A 328 23.32 -4.45 -11.71
N ALA A 329 22.70 -3.53 -12.45
CA ALA A 329 22.49 -3.59 -13.90
C ALA A 329 23.76 -3.49 -14.78
N ASP A 330 24.94 -3.80 -14.23
CA ASP A 330 26.24 -3.69 -14.91
C ASP A 330 26.96 -5.05 -14.92
N ALA A 331 26.35 -6.03 -15.60
CA ALA A 331 27.02 -7.26 -16.00
C ALA A 331 26.40 -7.83 -17.29
N VAL A 332 26.18 -7.00 -18.30
CA VAL A 332 26.02 -7.49 -19.68
C VAL A 332 27.42 -7.68 -20.26
N GLY A 333 28.06 -8.77 -19.83
CA GLY A 333 29.24 -9.31 -20.50
C GLY A 333 28.78 -10.04 -21.75
N GLN A 334 29.29 -9.62 -22.90
CA GLN A 334 29.16 -10.31 -24.18
C GLN A 334 29.56 -11.78 -24.04
N GLY A 335 28.69 -12.70 -24.44
CA GLY A 335 28.94 -14.13 -24.43
C GLY A 335 27.95 -14.84 -25.36
N THR A 336 28.32 -14.95 -26.62
CA THR A 336 27.67 -15.72 -27.67
C THR A 336 27.67 -17.22 -27.34
N SER A 337 26.52 -17.89 -27.38
CA SER A 337 26.35 -19.26 -27.93
C SER A 337 24.88 -19.68 -27.89
N ASP A 338 24.40 -20.19 -29.03
CA ASP A 338 23.05 -20.70 -29.27
C ASP A 338 22.68 -21.86 -28.32
N PRO A 339 21.40 -22.02 -27.93
CA PRO A 339 20.92 -23.26 -27.34
C PRO A 339 20.60 -24.29 -28.44
N PRO A 340 21.00 -25.56 -28.27
CA PRO A 340 20.59 -26.63 -29.18
C PRO A 340 19.12 -27.03 -28.93
N ASP A 341 18.39 -27.18 -30.03
CA ASP A 341 17.14 -27.94 -30.13
C ASP A 341 17.33 -29.36 -29.57
N ALA A 342 16.54 -29.75 -28.56
CA ALA A 342 16.28 -31.15 -28.28
C ALA A 342 15.00 -31.36 -27.44
N CYS A 343 14.21 -32.32 -27.89
CA CYS A 343 13.04 -32.95 -27.24
C CYS A 343 11.66 -32.35 -27.51
N ARG A 344 11.23 -32.48 -28.77
CA ARG A 344 9.89 -33.03 -29.05
C ARG A 344 9.95 -34.54 -28.91
N ASP A 345 9.02 -35.13 -28.16
CA ASP A 345 8.48 -36.46 -28.51
C ASP A 345 6.99 -36.54 -28.11
N PRO A 346 6.07 -36.80 -29.05
CA PRO A 346 4.65 -37.00 -28.79
C PRO A 346 4.28 -38.50 -28.80
N ALA A 347 3.67 -39.02 -27.72
CA ALA A 347 2.89 -40.26 -27.79
C ALA A 347 2.04 -40.54 -26.54
N LYS A 348 0.76 -40.16 -26.55
CA LYS A 348 -0.45 -41.02 -26.45
C LYS A 348 -1.69 -40.22 -26.11
#